data_AF-A0AAF0CSG0-F1
#
_entry.id   AF-A0AAF0CSG0-F1
#
_cell.length_a   1.000
_cell.length_b   1.000
_cell.length_c   1.000
_cell.angle_alpha   90.00
_cell.angle_beta   90.00
_cell.angle_gamma   90.00
#
_symmetry.space_group_name_H-M   'P 1'
#
loop_
_entity.id
_entity.type
_entity.pdbx_description
1 polymer ?
#
loop_
_entity_poly.entity_id
_entity_poly.type
_entity_poly.pdbx_seq_one_letter_code
_entity_poly.pdbx_strand_id
1 'polypeptide(L)'
;MKRLPLSLLLVGSFLATSLYAQTTAWKSLFDGKTLTGWQANENPGTWVVEDGAIVTKGNRSHLFYQGNVGNHDFKNFEFSAEVMTTPGSNSGIYIHTKLAPDPWPVTGYECQVFNSSKAKPGEYSERKMTGSIYAVRNTWRAPAVDNEWFVYRIKVSGKTIQTFINDELICQYTEGADHWRADDKKGRRLSSGTIALQGHDPGSTVRYRNLRIRMLPADTRSLSSPLDDPELDQLLSRMADQNFALIDLGLIAETVQQQRAQVGFSRRLGFTLGHTLSPSATNLATWGANGSVLLVNDRYQAPSVPALKAAKASGVKIAFSSGGVTRLDPERVKTRLKAITAAGLSWQDLWCP
;
A
#
# COMPACT_ATOMS: atom_id res chain seq x y z
N MET A 1 -79.10 -0.93 -24.38
CA MET A 1 -78.18 -2.07 -24.22
C MET A 1 -76.78 -1.65 -24.62
N LYS A 2 -75.85 -1.55 -23.67
CA LYS A 2 -74.38 -1.70 -23.81
C LYS A 2 -73.80 -1.55 -22.40
N ARG A 3 -73.42 -2.67 -21.79
CA ARG A 3 -72.75 -2.72 -20.48
C ARG A 3 -71.25 -2.49 -20.71
N LEU A 4 -70.66 -1.51 -20.04
CA LEU A 4 -69.20 -1.38 -19.93
C LEU A 4 -68.70 -2.18 -18.72
N PRO A 5 -67.58 -2.90 -18.81
CA PRO A 5 -67.02 -3.63 -17.68
C PRO A 5 -66.20 -2.69 -16.78
N LEU A 6 -66.33 -2.93 -15.47
CA LEU A 6 -65.59 -2.28 -14.40
C LEU A 6 -64.17 -2.90 -14.35
N SER A 7 -63.15 -2.17 -14.80
CA SER A 7 -61.76 -2.58 -14.66
C SER A 7 -61.27 -2.29 -13.24
N LEU A 8 -61.04 -3.35 -12.47
CA LEU A 8 -60.45 -3.32 -11.13
C LEU A 8 -58.94 -2.99 -11.27
N LEU A 9 -58.53 -1.77 -10.92
CA LEU A 9 -57.11 -1.41 -10.84
C LEU A 9 -56.52 -1.99 -9.55
N LEU A 10 -55.73 -3.05 -9.67
CA LEU A 10 -54.91 -3.58 -8.57
C LEU A 10 -53.69 -2.65 -8.39
N VAL A 11 -53.74 -1.75 -7.40
CA VAL A 11 -52.56 -0.97 -7.00
C VAL A 11 -51.67 -1.88 -6.16
N GLY A 12 -50.67 -2.49 -6.81
CA GLY A 12 -49.62 -3.24 -6.13
C GLY A 12 -48.68 -2.29 -5.39
N SER A 13 -48.78 -2.26 -4.06
CA SER A 13 -47.81 -1.58 -3.20
C SER A 13 -46.45 -2.26 -3.30
N PHE A 14 -45.54 -1.70 -4.08
CA PHE A 14 -44.12 -2.03 -4.00
C PHE A 14 -43.56 -1.42 -2.70
N LEU A 15 -43.49 -2.22 -1.63
CA LEU A 15 -42.57 -1.94 -0.53
C LEU A 15 -41.15 -2.10 -1.07
N ALA A 16 -40.54 -0.98 -1.48
CA ALA A 16 -39.10 -0.90 -1.63
C ALA A 16 -38.46 -0.97 -0.24
N THR A 17 -38.14 -2.18 0.22
CA THR A 17 -37.24 -2.37 1.36
C THR A 17 -35.85 -1.97 0.89
N SER A 18 -35.51 -0.70 1.11
CA SER A 18 -34.13 -0.22 1.06
C SER A 18 -33.34 -0.97 2.13
N LEU A 19 -32.70 -2.06 1.73
CA LEU A 19 -31.62 -2.71 2.48
C LEU A 19 -30.46 -1.71 2.58
N TYR A 20 -30.57 -0.78 3.54
CA TYR A 20 -29.39 -0.09 4.03
C TYR A 20 -28.49 -1.17 4.62
N ALA A 21 -27.42 -1.49 3.91
CA ALA A 21 -26.28 -2.22 4.44
C ALA A 21 -25.85 -1.55 5.75
N GLN A 22 -26.24 -2.13 6.90
CA GLN A 22 -25.90 -1.60 8.21
C GLN A 22 -24.37 -1.68 8.38
N THR A 23 -23.69 -0.56 8.20
CA THR A 23 -22.30 -0.44 8.65
C THR A 23 -22.31 -0.50 10.17
N THR A 24 -21.49 -1.35 10.79
CA THR A 24 -21.46 -1.44 12.25
C THR A 24 -20.84 -0.18 12.86
N ALA A 25 -21.08 0.09 14.14
CA ALA A 25 -20.32 1.10 14.87
C ALA A 25 -18.83 0.73 14.95
N TRP A 26 -17.96 1.73 15.12
CA TRP A 26 -16.55 1.50 15.49
C TRP A 26 -16.46 0.82 16.86
N LYS A 27 -15.57 -0.15 16.98
CA LYS A 27 -15.27 -0.88 18.22
C LYS A 27 -13.79 -0.73 18.54
N SER A 28 -13.46 -0.40 19.79
CA SER A 28 -12.06 -0.34 20.22
C SER A 28 -11.48 -1.75 20.30
N LEU A 29 -10.24 -1.89 19.86
CA LEU A 29 -9.43 -3.10 20.00
C LEU A 29 -8.42 -2.99 21.15
N PHE A 30 -8.24 -1.80 21.71
CA PHE A 30 -7.30 -1.53 22.81
C PHE A 30 -7.96 -0.63 23.86
N ASP A 31 -7.73 -0.92 25.13
CA ASP A 31 -8.32 -0.22 26.27
C ASP A 31 -7.49 1.00 26.74
N GLY A 32 -6.29 1.19 26.17
CA GLY A 32 -5.35 2.25 26.57
C GLY A 32 -4.51 1.91 27.81
N LYS A 33 -4.63 0.70 28.37
CA LYS A 33 -4.05 0.36 29.68
C LYS A 33 -3.34 -0.98 29.72
N THR A 34 -3.90 -1.99 29.05
CA THR A 34 -3.44 -3.37 29.14
C THR A 34 -3.39 -4.03 27.76
N LEU A 35 -2.60 -5.08 27.64
CA LEU A 35 -2.60 -5.94 26.46
C LEU A 35 -3.72 -7.01 26.54
N THR A 36 -4.78 -6.78 27.32
CA THR A 36 -5.91 -7.72 27.36
C THR A 36 -6.53 -7.86 25.99
N GLY A 37 -6.70 -9.12 25.54
CA GLY A 37 -7.16 -9.42 24.19
C GLY A 37 -6.06 -9.30 23.13
N TRP A 38 -4.79 -9.20 23.50
CA TRP A 38 -3.65 -9.24 22.59
C TRP A 38 -2.67 -10.34 23.01
N GLN A 39 -2.05 -11.00 22.03
CA GLN A 39 -1.10 -12.09 22.26
C GLN A 39 0.09 -11.97 21.32
N ALA A 40 1.30 -11.97 21.89
CA ALA A 40 2.53 -12.03 21.11
C ALA A 40 2.82 -13.47 20.66
N ASN A 41 3.31 -13.67 19.43
CA ASN A 41 3.79 -14.98 18.96
C ASN A 41 5.14 -15.37 19.60
N GLU A 42 6.03 -14.39 19.76
CA GLU A 42 7.36 -14.54 20.35
C GLU A 42 7.71 -13.27 21.13
N ASN A 43 8.76 -13.30 21.96
CA ASN A 43 9.32 -12.12 22.63
C ASN A 43 8.25 -11.15 23.21
N PRO A 44 7.35 -11.59 24.11
CA PRO A 44 6.26 -10.74 24.62
C PRO A 44 6.76 -9.46 25.30
N GLY A 45 7.99 -9.47 25.84
CA GLY A 45 8.64 -8.28 26.42
C GLY A 45 8.92 -7.14 25.43
N THR A 46 8.79 -7.37 24.12
CA THR A 46 8.83 -6.31 23.09
C THR A 46 7.66 -5.34 23.21
N TRP A 47 6.56 -5.74 23.84
CA TRP A 47 5.31 -4.97 23.89
C TRP A 47 5.10 -4.36 25.26
N VAL A 48 5.12 -3.03 25.32
CA VAL A 48 4.87 -2.27 26.55
C VAL A 48 3.68 -1.34 26.33
N VAL A 49 2.90 -1.09 27.38
CA VAL A 49 1.88 -0.03 27.36
C VAL A 49 2.42 1.20 28.07
N GLU A 50 2.50 2.32 27.35
CA GLU A 50 2.99 3.61 27.87
C GLU A 50 2.11 4.74 27.34
N ASP A 51 1.76 5.70 28.19
CA ASP A 51 1.01 6.91 27.80
C ASP A 51 -0.27 6.64 26.99
N GLY A 52 -0.97 5.54 27.30
CA GLY A 52 -2.18 5.15 26.57
C GLY A 52 -1.93 4.52 25.19
N ALA A 53 -0.70 4.08 24.91
CA ALA A 53 -0.30 3.48 23.64
C ALA A 53 0.40 2.12 23.83
N ILE A 54 0.25 1.23 22.87
CA ILE A 54 1.10 0.04 22.71
C ILE A 54 2.41 0.49 22.05
N VAL A 55 3.55 0.16 22.64
CA VAL A 55 4.89 0.60 22.21
C VAL A 55 5.79 -0.60 21.95
N THR A 56 6.49 -0.59 20.81
CA THR A 56 7.53 -1.59 20.49
C THR A 56 8.85 -1.21 21.16
N LYS A 57 9.42 -2.12 21.95
CA LYS A 57 10.72 -1.99 22.65
C LYS A 57 11.41 -3.34 22.81
N GLY A 58 11.96 -3.89 21.72
CA GLY A 58 12.72 -5.14 21.86
C GLY A 58 12.92 -5.92 20.57
N ASN A 59 13.25 -7.20 20.74
CA ASN A 59 13.44 -8.13 19.64
C ASN A 59 12.20 -8.25 18.77
N ARG A 60 12.37 -8.84 17.58
CA ARG A 60 11.26 -9.10 16.67
C ARG A 60 10.10 -9.82 17.39
N SER A 61 8.89 -9.38 17.12
CA SER A 61 7.66 -9.98 17.64
C SER A 61 6.46 -9.50 16.81
N HIS A 62 5.36 -10.24 16.84
CA HIS A 62 4.07 -9.81 16.32
C HIS A 62 3.00 -9.96 17.40
N LEU A 63 2.29 -8.87 17.67
CA LEU A 63 1.20 -8.83 18.65
C LEU A 63 -0.13 -8.94 17.93
N PHE A 64 -0.80 -10.08 18.10
CA PHE A 64 -2.06 -10.42 17.44
C PHE A 64 -3.23 -10.05 18.32
N TYR A 65 -4.26 -9.45 17.75
CA TYR A 65 -5.53 -9.29 18.44
C TYR A 65 -6.21 -10.66 18.59
N GLN A 66 -6.61 -11.00 19.81
CA GLN A 66 -7.28 -12.23 20.24
C GLN A 66 -8.51 -11.93 21.12
N GLY A 67 -8.96 -10.68 21.13
CA GLY A 67 -10.09 -10.26 21.94
C GLY A 67 -11.46 -10.64 21.35
N ASN A 68 -12.51 -10.19 22.04
CA ASN A 68 -13.89 -10.62 21.74
C ASN A 68 -14.55 -9.85 20.58
N VAL A 69 -13.96 -8.76 20.08
CA VAL A 69 -14.58 -7.99 18.99
C VAL A 69 -14.54 -8.82 17.71
N GLY A 70 -15.72 -9.10 17.15
CA GLY A 70 -15.85 -9.86 15.90
C GLY A 70 -15.23 -11.26 15.96
N ASN A 71 -15.11 -11.86 17.16
CA ASN A 71 -14.37 -13.10 17.38
C ASN A 71 -12.95 -13.05 16.79
N HIS A 72 -12.31 -11.87 16.81
CA HIS A 72 -10.98 -11.62 16.21
C HIS A 72 -10.81 -12.12 14.76
N ASP A 73 -11.90 -12.32 14.03
CA ASP A 73 -11.89 -12.81 12.65
C ASP A 73 -12.61 -11.82 11.73
N PHE A 74 -11.84 -10.98 11.07
CA PHE A 74 -12.34 -9.87 10.26
C PHE A 74 -12.15 -10.18 8.78
N LYS A 75 -13.24 -10.04 7.99
CA LYS A 75 -13.23 -10.26 6.53
C LYS A 75 -13.37 -8.97 5.73
N ASN A 76 -14.39 -8.18 6.02
CA ASN A 76 -14.58 -6.86 5.43
C ASN A 76 -14.64 -5.87 6.59
N PHE A 77 -13.80 -4.85 6.56
CA PHE A 77 -13.68 -3.92 7.67
C PHE A 77 -13.01 -2.61 7.26
N GLU A 78 -13.15 -1.63 8.13
CA GLU A 78 -12.25 -0.48 8.21
C GLU A 78 -11.56 -0.53 9.57
N PHE A 79 -10.23 -0.58 9.56
CA PHE A 79 -9.37 -0.48 10.73
C PHE A 79 -8.76 0.92 10.76
N SER A 80 -8.60 1.49 11.96
CA SER A 80 -7.96 2.78 12.15
C SER A 80 -7.15 2.75 13.45
N ALA A 81 -5.95 3.33 13.40
CA ALA A 81 -5.11 3.59 14.55
C ALA A 81 -4.42 4.95 14.40
N GLU A 82 -4.07 5.56 15.52
CA GLU A 82 -3.04 6.60 15.56
C GLU A 82 -1.69 5.94 15.76
N VAL A 83 -0.72 6.32 14.92
CA VAL A 83 0.61 5.73 14.88
C VAL A 83 1.64 6.83 15.01
N MET A 84 2.73 6.57 15.72
CA MET A 84 3.90 7.44 15.78
C MET A 84 5.16 6.58 15.70
N THR A 85 6.08 6.93 14.82
CA THR A 85 7.39 6.28 14.68
C THR A 85 8.49 7.17 15.23
N THR A 86 9.57 6.60 15.76
CA THR A 86 10.83 7.33 15.90
C THR A 86 11.68 7.15 14.64
N PRO A 87 12.65 8.04 14.34
CA PRO A 87 13.43 7.96 13.10
C PRO A 87 14.08 6.60 12.90
N GLY A 88 13.94 6.03 11.70
CA GLY A 88 14.47 4.70 11.36
C GLY A 88 13.69 3.51 11.92
N SER A 89 12.56 3.72 12.61
CA SER A 89 11.77 2.62 13.15
C SER A 89 10.97 1.92 12.06
N ASN A 90 11.08 0.59 12.02
CA ASN A 90 10.34 -0.29 11.13
C ASN A 90 9.30 -1.10 11.90
N SER A 91 8.12 -1.22 11.32
CA SER A 91 6.98 -1.92 11.87
C SER A 91 5.96 -2.19 10.75
N GLY A 92 4.83 -2.78 11.09
CA GLY A 92 3.77 -3.08 10.14
C GLY A 92 2.48 -3.45 10.84
N ILE A 93 1.37 -3.19 10.16
CA ILE A 93 0.03 -3.61 10.56
C ILE A 93 -0.41 -4.73 9.62
N TYR A 94 -0.59 -5.92 10.17
CA TYR A 94 -1.01 -7.09 9.43
C TYR A 94 -2.52 -7.24 9.48
N ILE A 95 -3.11 -7.64 8.35
CA ILE A 95 -4.54 -7.87 8.16
C ILE A 95 -4.78 -9.27 7.61
N HIS A 96 -5.95 -9.86 7.90
CA HIS A 96 -6.31 -11.22 7.47
C HIS A 96 -5.26 -12.26 7.85
N THR A 97 -4.60 -12.03 8.98
CA THR A 97 -3.57 -12.93 9.49
C THR A 97 -4.11 -13.78 10.62
N LYS A 98 -3.31 -14.72 11.10
CA LYS A 98 -3.62 -15.55 12.26
C LYS A 98 -2.37 -15.72 13.10
N LEU A 99 -2.56 -15.88 14.40
CA LEU A 99 -1.47 -16.28 15.29
C LEU A 99 -0.94 -17.63 14.82
N ALA A 100 0.36 -17.67 14.55
CA ALA A 100 1.09 -18.85 14.12
C ALA A 100 2.45 -18.87 14.82
N PRO A 101 3.05 -20.06 15.02
CA PRO A 101 4.40 -20.17 15.58
C PRO A 101 5.48 -19.69 14.60
N ASP A 102 5.13 -19.42 13.34
CA ASP A 102 6.05 -18.84 12.38
C ASP A 102 6.59 -17.48 12.84
N PRO A 103 7.89 -17.21 12.62
CA PRO A 103 8.52 -15.96 13.01
C PRO A 103 7.97 -14.74 12.27
N TRP A 104 7.35 -14.96 11.11
CA TRP A 104 6.69 -13.94 10.31
C TRP A 104 5.29 -14.40 9.94
N PRO A 105 4.27 -13.53 10.00
CA PRO A 105 2.95 -13.89 9.52
C PRO A 105 2.99 -14.20 8.01
N VAL A 106 2.65 -15.45 7.65
CA VAL A 106 2.67 -15.94 6.27
C VAL A 106 1.34 -15.77 5.53
N THR A 107 0.26 -15.46 6.26
CA THR A 107 -1.09 -15.25 5.72
C THR A 107 -1.50 -13.79 5.77
N GLY A 108 -2.34 -13.38 4.82
CA GLY A 108 -2.89 -12.02 4.78
C GLY A 108 -1.92 -11.00 4.20
N TYR A 109 -2.05 -9.73 4.58
CA TYR A 109 -1.21 -8.65 4.05
C TYR A 109 -0.60 -7.83 5.16
N GLU A 110 0.57 -7.28 4.88
CA GLU A 110 1.25 -6.29 5.70
C GLU A 110 1.03 -4.90 5.10
N CYS A 111 0.53 -4.00 5.94
CA CYS A 111 0.42 -2.57 5.66
C CYS A 111 1.55 -1.87 6.40
N GLN A 112 2.51 -1.36 5.64
CA GLN A 112 3.83 -0.96 6.13
C GLN A 112 3.77 0.26 7.07
N VAL A 113 4.64 0.26 8.09
CA VAL A 113 4.91 1.39 8.98
C VAL A 113 6.42 1.65 9.03
N PHE A 114 6.88 2.54 8.17
CA PHE A 114 8.28 2.97 8.07
C PHE A 114 8.33 4.37 7.44
N ASN A 115 8.65 5.40 8.24
CA ASN A 115 8.57 6.81 7.82
C ASN A 115 9.88 7.34 7.25
N SER A 116 11.02 6.94 7.82
CA SER A 116 12.34 7.40 7.41
C SER A 116 13.39 6.31 7.54
N SER A 117 14.41 6.40 6.69
CA SER A 117 15.58 5.52 6.73
C SER A 117 16.78 6.26 7.30
N LYS A 118 17.59 5.56 8.11
CA LYS A 118 18.90 6.01 8.59
C LYS A 118 20.06 5.44 7.75
N ALA A 119 19.75 4.68 6.70
CA ALA A 119 20.74 4.01 5.86
C ALA A 119 21.65 5.03 5.17
N LYS A 120 22.95 4.75 5.17
CA LYS A 120 23.95 5.53 4.44
C LYS A 120 23.99 5.13 2.96
N PRO A 121 24.57 5.95 2.07
CA PRO A 121 24.78 5.55 0.68
C PRO A 121 25.50 4.21 0.57
N GLY A 122 24.93 3.27 -0.19
CA GLY A 122 25.45 1.91 -0.36
C GLY A 122 24.88 0.87 0.61
N GLU A 123 24.21 1.28 1.69
CA GLU A 123 23.50 0.37 2.60
C GLU A 123 22.10 0.02 2.05
N TYR A 124 21.51 -1.05 2.58
CA TYR A 124 20.10 -1.36 2.31
C TYR A 124 19.22 -0.25 2.87
N SER A 125 18.34 0.29 2.03
CA SER A 125 17.32 1.24 2.43
C SER A 125 15.97 0.72 1.97
N GLU A 126 15.06 0.51 2.91
CA GLU A 126 13.69 0.12 2.62
C GLU A 126 13.01 1.24 1.80
N ARG A 127 12.42 0.87 0.66
CA ARG A 127 11.69 1.79 -0.24
C ARG A 127 10.19 1.52 -0.21
N LYS A 128 9.74 0.55 0.59
CA LYS A 128 8.34 0.32 0.93
C LYS A 128 8.08 1.18 2.16
N MET A 129 7.50 2.37 1.98
CA MET A 129 7.27 3.31 3.07
C MET A 129 5.87 3.18 3.67
N THR A 130 5.61 3.89 4.78
CA THR A 130 4.30 3.96 5.43
C THR A 130 3.15 4.17 4.46
N GLY A 131 2.13 3.32 4.57
CA GLY A 131 0.97 3.28 3.67
C GLY A 131 1.12 2.28 2.52
N SER A 132 2.29 1.68 2.31
CA SER A 132 2.46 0.60 1.33
C SER A 132 1.68 -0.65 1.74
N ILE A 133 1.07 -1.31 0.76
CA ILE A 133 0.67 -2.72 0.86
C ILE A 133 1.94 -3.52 0.51
N TYR A 134 2.70 -3.90 1.53
CA TYR A 134 4.10 -4.32 1.44
C TYR A 134 4.28 -5.42 0.39
N ALA A 135 5.24 -5.21 -0.52
CA ALA A 135 5.59 -6.11 -1.62
C ALA A 135 4.50 -6.31 -2.70
N VAL A 136 3.46 -5.47 -2.72
CA VAL A 136 2.35 -5.57 -3.68
C VAL A 136 2.07 -4.25 -4.36
N ARG A 137 1.80 -3.19 -3.58
CA ARG A 137 1.64 -1.81 -4.03
C ARG A 137 2.29 -0.90 -3.01
N ASN A 138 3.39 -0.28 -3.39
CA ASN A 138 4.18 0.52 -2.47
C ASN A 138 4.02 2.01 -2.75
N THR A 139 4.36 2.81 -1.74
CA THR A 139 4.77 4.20 -1.92
C THR A 139 6.23 4.30 -1.50
N TRP A 140 7.05 5.02 -2.26
CA TRP A 140 8.47 5.19 -1.94
C TRP A 140 8.74 6.34 -0.98
N ARG A 141 7.75 7.20 -0.75
CA ARG A 141 7.81 8.32 0.18
C ARG A 141 6.68 8.19 1.18
N ALA A 142 7.02 8.24 2.46
CA ALA A 142 6.04 8.30 3.52
C ALA A 142 5.36 9.68 3.51
N PRO A 143 4.02 9.75 3.59
CA PRO A 143 3.29 11.00 3.83
C PRO A 143 3.28 11.41 5.31
N ALA A 144 3.80 10.55 6.19
CA ALA A 144 3.89 10.77 7.64
C ALA A 144 5.31 11.18 8.06
N VAL A 145 5.40 11.87 9.19
CA VAL A 145 6.64 12.38 9.79
C VAL A 145 6.94 11.62 11.08
N ASP A 146 8.22 11.37 11.37
CA ASP A 146 8.62 10.79 12.65
C ASP A 146 8.34 11.73 13.83
N ASN A 147 8.12 11.14 15.00
CA ASN A 147 7.81 11.82 16.26
C ASN A 147 6.50 12.62 16.24
N GLU A 148 5.65 12.40 15.23
CA GLU A 148 4.31 12.95 15.13
C GLU A 148 3.28 11.82 15.06
N TRP A 149 2.11 12.05 15.68
CA TRP A 149 0.98 11.15 15.52
C TRP A 149 0.33 11.35 14.16
N PHE A 150 0.12 10.27 13.42
CA PHE A 150 -0.66 10.27 12.19
C PHE A 150 -1.75 9.20 12.26
N VAL A 151 -2.87 9.45 11.59
CA VAL A 151 -3.97 8.47 11.48
C VAL A 151 -3.66 7.53 10.33
N TYR A 152 -3.53 6.23 10.63
CA TYR A 152 -3.43 5.18 9.64
C TYR A 152 -4.76 4.43 9.58
N ARG A 153 -5.43 4.48 8.42
CA ARG A 153 -6.67 3.74 8.16
C ARG A 153 -6.45 2.71 7.05
N ILE A 154 -6.95 1.50 7.28
CA ILE A 154 -6.89 0.37 6.35
C ILE A 154 -8.31 -0.10 6.10
N LYS A 155 -8.73 -0.16 4.83
CA LYS A 155 -10.05 -0.64 4.44
C LYS A 155 -9.92 -1.90 3.61
N VAL A 156 -10.63 -2.94 4.02
CA VAL A 156 -10.84 -4.16 3.23
C VAL A 156 -12.32 -4.24 2.87
N SER A 157 -12.59 -4.28 1.57
CA SER A 157 -13.94 -4.33 1.01
C SER A 157 -13.93 -5.34 -0.14
N GLY A 158 -14.53 -6.51 0.07
CA GLY A 158 -14.44 -7.62 -0.87
C GLY A 158 -12.99 -8.04 -1.09
N LYS A 159 -12.50 -7.90 -2.33
CA LYS A 159 -11.11 -8.19 -2.71
C LYS A 159 -10.23 -6.94 -2.81
N THR A 160 -10.72 -5.77 -2.38
CA THR A 160 -9.97 -4.51 -2.42
C THR A 160 -9.40 -4.15 -1.05
N ILE A 161 -8.11 -3.83 -1.02
CA ILE A 161 -7.40 -3.18 0.09
C ILE A 161 -7.16 -1.72 -0.29
N GLN A 162 -7.42 -0.81 0.64
CA GLN A 162 -7.00 0.58 0.57
C GLN A 162 -6.29 0.98 1.86
N THR A 163 -5.18 1.70 1.73
CA THR A 163 -4.46 2.32 2.84
C THR A 163 -4.60 3.84 2.77
N PHE A 164 -4.79 4.46 3.93
CA PHE A 164 -4.92 5.91 4.06
C PHE A 164 -4.06 6.43 5.19
N ILE A 165 -3.41 7.57 4.98
CA ILE A 165 -2.64 8.28 5.99
C ILE A 165 -3.19 9.70 6.08
N ASN A 166 -3.66 10.12 7.26
CA ASN A 166 -4.34 11.41 7.46
C ASN A 166 -5.44 11.66 6.42
N ASP A 167 -6.25 10.62 6.17
CA ASP A 167 -7.33 10.55 5.17
C ASP A 167 -6.93 10.64 3.69
N GLU A 168 -5.65 10.80 3.37
CA GLU A 168 -5.15 10.67 2.00
C GLU A 168 -5.04 9.19 1.61
N LEU A 169 -5.62 8.81 0.47
CA LEU A 169 -5.44 7.48 -0.12
C LEU A 169 -3.99 7.31 -0.60
N ILE A 170 -3.29 6.30 -0.07
CA ILE A 170 -1.87 6.05 -0.37
C ILE A 170 -1.70 4.89 -1.34
N CYS A 171 -2.34 3.76 -1.10
CA CYS A 171 -2.31 2.60 -2.00
C CYS A 171 -3.70 1.99 -2.13
N GLN A 172 -4.00 1.44 -3.31
CA GLN A 172 -5.18 0.64 -3.56
C GLN A 172 -4.80 -0.59 -4.35
N TYR A 173 -5.26 -1.76 -3.91
CA TYR A 173 -5.04 -3.02 -4.60
C TYR A 173 -6.31 -3.84 -4.59
N THR A 174 -6.75 -4.32 -5.76
CA THR A 174 -7.77 -5.36 -5.82
C THR A 174 -7.10 -6.66 -6.24
N GLU A 175 -7.23 -7.66 -5.37
CA GLU A 175 -6.69 -9.00 -5.59
C GLU A 175 -7.40 -9.70 -6.77
N GLY A 176 -6.65 -9.98 -7.83
CA GLY A 176 -7.07 -10.86 -8.93
C GLY A 176 -6.93 -12.34 -8.57
N ALA A 177 -7.61 -13.22 -9.32
CA ALA A 177 -7.54 -14.67 -9.11
C ALA A 177 -6.10 -15.20 -9.22
N ASP A 178 -5.41 -14.80 -10.31
CA ASP A 178 -4.08 -15.30 -10.69
C ASP A 178 -2.96 -14.27 -10.42
N HIS A 179 -3.02 -13.61 -9.27
CA HIS A 179 -1.98 -12.65 -8.89
C HIS A 179 -0.66 -13.34 -8.54
N TRP A 180 0.46 -12.68 -8.83
CA TRP A 180 1.79 -13.18 -8.50
C TRP A 180 2.23 -12.75 -7.09
N ARG A 181 2.93 -13.65 -6.39
CA ARG A 181 3.70 -13.40 -5.17
C ARG A 181 5.03 -14.17 -5.24
N ALA A 182 6.05 -13.66 -4.55
CA ALA A 182 7.27 -14.40 -4.27
C ALA A 182 6.97 -15.69 -3.48
N ASP A 183 7.89 -16.64 -3.50
CA ASP A 183 7.67 -17.99 -2.94
C ASP A 183 7.50 -17.97 -1.41
N ASP A 184 8.25 -17.11 -0.72
CA ASP A 184 8.11 -16.83 0.71
C ASP A 184 6.83 -16.05 1.08
N LYS A 185 6.06 -15.60 0.08
CA LYS A 185 4.86 -14.76 0.23
C LYS A 185 3.63 -15.32 -0.46
N LYS A 186 3.61 -16.60 -0.87
CA LYS A 186 2.45 -17.22 -1.54
C LYS A 186 1.16 -17.18 -0.71
N GLY A 187 1.30 -17.19 0.62
CA GLY A 187 0.18 -17.09 1.55
C GLY A 187 -0.41 -15.67 1.69
N ARG A 188 0.20 -14.65 1.06
CA ARG A 188 -0.31 -13.27 1.09
C ARG A 188 -1.55 -13.09 0.22
N ARG A 189 -2.69 -13.52 0.75
CA ARG A 189 -4.02 -13.53 0.09
C ARG A 189 -5.12 -13.01 1.01
N LEU A 190 -6.16 -12.43 0.42
CA LEU A 190 -7.32 -11.93 1.14
C LEU A 190 -8.26 -13.09 1.48
N SER A 191 -8.36 -13.36 2.78
CA SER A 191 -9.32 -14.30 3.39
C SER A 191 -10.21 -13.56 4.40
N SER A 192 -10.27 -14.08 5.63
CA SER A 192 -10.53 -13.34 6.85
C SER A 192 -9.36 -13.58 7.82
N GLY A 193 -9.33 -12.87 8.93
CA GLY A 193 -8.41 -13.13 10.04
C GLY A 193 -8.30 -11.94 10.98
N THR A 194 -7.35 -12.00 11.91
CA THR A 194 -7.14 -10.96 12.89
C THR A 194 -6.24 -9.82 12.36
N ILE A 195 -6.07 -8.80 13.19
CA ILE A 195 -5.09 -7.73 13.06
C ILE A 195 -3.85 -8.09 13.89
N ALA A 196 -2.66 -7.82 13.38
CA ALA A 196 -1.44 -7.89 14.19
C ALA A 196 -0.55 -6.65 14.00
N LEU A 197 0.18 -6.28 15.05
CA LEU A 197 1.21 -5.25 15.02
C LEU A 197 2.58 -5.93 14.99
N GLN A 198 3.57 -5.33 14.34
CA GLN A 198 4.94 -5.87 14.27
C GLN A 198 5.91 -5.04 15.12
N GLY A 199 6.63 -5.67 16.03
CA GLY A 199 7.92 -5.17 16.50
C GLY A 199 8.98 -5.76 15.58
N HIS A 200 9.66 -4.95 14.77
CA HIS A 200 10.54 -5.47 13.73
C HIS A 200 11.94 -5.84 14.28
N ASP A 201 12.53 -4.97 15.08
CA ASP A 201 13.88 -5.11 15.64
C ASP A 201 14.08 -4.21 16.88
N PRO A 202 15.14 -4.44 17.68
CA PRO A 202 15.42 -3.64 18.88
C PRO A 202 15.67 -2.15 18.64
N GLY A 203 16.00 -1.74 17.42
CA GLY A 203 16.22 -0.34 17.06
C GLY A 203 14.92 0.42 16.76
N SER A 204 13.79 -0.27 16.71
CA SER A 204 12.51 0.28 16.26
C SER A 204 11.58 0.60 17.44
N THR A 205 11.27 1.89 17.61
CA THR A 205 10.24 2.37 18.55
C THR A 205 9.07 2.93 17.78
N VAL A 206 7.93 2.23 17.83
CA VAL A 206 6.66 2.64 17.25
C VAL A 206 5.58 2.60 18.32
N ARG A 207 4.72 3.62 18.35
CA ARG A 207 3.60 3.77 19.27
C ARG A 207 2.28 3.64 18.52
N TYR A 208 1.33 2.92 19.09
CA TYR A 208 -0.01 2.69 18.55
C TYR A 208 -1.07 3.02 19.61
N ARG A 209 -2.02 3.90 19.29
CA ARG A 209 -3.18 4.17 20.16
C ARG A 209 -4.46 4.33 19.34
N ASN A 210 -5.60 4.38 20.03
CA ASN A 210 -6.91 4.51 19.40
C ASN A 210 -7.17 3.45 18.32
N LEU A 211 -6.68 2.21 18.54
CA LEU A 211 -6.90 1.09 17.63
C LEU A 211 -8.39 0.72 17.66
N ARG A 212 -9.05 0.89 16.51
CA ARG A 212 -10.47 0.62 16.36
C ARG A 212 -10.78 -0.03 15.03
N ILE A 213 -11.86 -0.79 15.01
CA ILE A 213 -12.33 -1.46 13.81
C ILE A 213 -13.83 -1.24 13.64
N ARG A 214 -14.26 -1.10 12.39
CA ARG A 214 -15.65 -1.12 11.97
C ARG A 214 -15.81 -2.27 10.99
N MET A 215 -16.58 -3.27 11.37
CA MET A 215 -16.90 -4.38 10.48
C MET A 215 -17.89 -3.92 9.41
N LEU A 216 -17.69 -4.41 8.20
CA LEU A 216 -18.59 -4.20 7.08
C LEU A 216 -19.39 -5.49 6.81
N PRO A 217 -20.56 -5.41 6.17
CA PRO A 217 -21.37 -6.58 5.84
C PRO A 217 -20.58 -7.69 5.14
N ALA A 218 -20.96 -8.94 5.37
CA ALA A 218 -20.26 -10.12 4.83
C ALA A 218 -20.27 -10.16 3.28
N ASP A 219 -21.30 -9.58 2.66
CA ASP A 219 -21.53 -9.45 1.22
C ASP A 219 -20.98 -8.15 0.61
N THR A 220 -20.19 -7.39 1.39
CA THR A 220 -19.50 -6.18 0.91
C THR A 220 -18.72 -6.48 -0.37
N ARG A 221 -19.01 -5.71 -1.43
CA ARG A 221 -18.38 -5.86 -2.74
C ARG A 221 -17.00 -5.19 -2.78
N SER A 222 -16.18 -5.63 -3.74
CA SER A 222 -14.93 -4.95 -4.09
C SER A 222 -15.20 -3.50 -4.53
N LEU A 223 -14.35 -2.57 -4.11
CA LEU A 223 -14.48 -1.15 -4.48
C LEU A 223 -14.02 -0.87 -5.90
N SER A 224 -13.23 -1.78 -6.48
CA SER A 224 -12.77 -1.71 -7.86
C SER A 224 -12.44 -3.11 -8.37
N SER A 225 -12.41 -3.29 -9.68
CA SER A 225 -11.89 -4.51 -10.31
C SER A 225 -10.36 -4.61 -10.15
N PRO A 226 -9.79 -5.83 -10.25
CA PRO A 226 -8.36 -6.01 -10.49
C PRO A 226 -7.87 -5.21 -11.70
N LEU A 227 -6.55 -5.13 -11.91
CA LEU A 227 -6.04 -4.60 -13.17
C LEU A 227 -6.46 -5.53 -14.31
N ASP A 228 -6.87 -4.94 -15.43
CA ASP A 228 -7.36 -5.69 -16.60
C ASP A 228 -6.23 -6.47 -17.30
N ASP A 229 -4.98 -6.04 -17.12
CA ASP A 229 -3.78 -6.70 -17.63
C ASP A 229 -3.08 -7.49 -16.49
N PRO A 230 -3.18 -8.83 -16.48
CA PRO A 230 -2.55 -9.66 -15.47
C PRO A 230 -1.02 -9.60 -15.54
N GLU A 231 -0.42 -9.47 -16.72
CA GLU A 231 1.04 -9.40 -16.87
C GLU A 231 1.57 -8.12 -16.21
N LEU A 232 0.90 -6.99 -16.42
CA LEU A 232 1.22 -5.74 -15.74
C LEU A 232 1.08 -5.87 -14.21
N ASP A 233 -0.01 -6.48 -13.71
CA ASP A 233 -0.19 -6.70 -12.27
C ASP A 233 0.95 -7.51 -11.64
N GLN A 234 1.39 -8.56 -12.35
CA GLN A 234 2.51 -9.39 -11.91
C GLN A 234 3.83 -8.61 -11.92
N LEU A 235 4.11 -7.85 -12.98
CA LEU A 235 5.31 -7.02 -13.05
C LEU A 235 5.35 -5.98 -11.93
N LEU A 236 4.25 -5.28 -11.67
CA LEU A 236 4.16 -4.31 -10.57
C LEU A 236 4.42 -4.96 -9.22
N SER A 237 3.81 -6.12 -8.97
CA SER A 237 4.00 -6.86 -7.71
C SER A 237 5.44 -7.37 -7.55
N ARG A 238 6.09 -7.81 -8.63
CA ARG A 238 7.51 -8.20 -8.63
C ARG A 238 8.42 -7.02 -8.30
N MET A 239 8.21 -5.88 -8.95
CA MET A 239 8.98 -4.67 -8.68
C MET A 239 8.77 -4.20 -7.24
N ALA A 240 7.53 -4.25 -6.76
CA ALA A 240 7.19 -3.91 -5.39
C ALA A 240 7.87 -4.83 -4.37
N ASP A 241 7.92 -6.14 -4.61
CA ASP A 241 8.63 -7.11 -3.77
C ASP A 241 10.14 -6.86 -3.75
N GLN A 242 10.72 -6.57 -4.91
CA GLN A 242 12.15 -6.29 -5.13
C GLN A 242 12.60 -4.88 -4.72
N ASN A 243 11.78 -4.16 -3.96
CA ASN A 243 12.11 -2.85 -3.39
C ASN A 243 12.30 -1.72 -4.42
N PHE A 244 11.77 -1.87 -5.64
CA PHE A 244 11.81 -0.79 -6.62
C PHE A 244 10.87 0.36 -6.20
N ALA A 245 11.41 1.58 -6.19
CA ALA A 245 10.61 2.78 -6.11
C ALA A 245 9.98 3.04 -7.49
N LEU A 246 8.67 2.82 -7.61
CA LEU A 246 7.93 3.17 -8.82
C LEU A 246 7.61 4.67 -8.77
N ILE A 247 8.37 5.44 -9.55
CA ILE A 247 8.29 6.91 -9.61
C ILE A 247 8.05 7.32 -11.05
N ASP A 248 7.14 8.27 -11.24
CA ASP A 248 7.05 8.98 -12.52
C ASP A 248 7.59 10.39 -12.35
N LEU A 249 8.65 10.70 -13.11
CA LEU A 249 9.30 12.01 -13.12
C LEU A 249 8.86 12.75 -14.37
N GLY A 250 7.92 13.67 -14.25
CA GLY A 250 7.47 14.47 -15.40
C GLY A 250 6.03 14.21 -15.83
N LEU A 251 5.19 13.62 -14.99
CA LEU A 251 3.74 13.73 -15.14
C LEU A 251 3.31 15.17 -14.89
N ILE A 252 2.56 15.77 -15.81
CA ILE A 252 2.04 17.14 -15.67
C ILE A 252 0.54 17.09 -15.42
N ALA A 253 0.07 17.76 -14.36
CA ALA A 253 -1.34 18.04 -14.14
C ALA A 253 -1.61 19.52 -14.39
N GLU A 254 -2.48 19.84 -15.34
CA GLU A 254 -2.85 21.23 -15.67
C GLU A 254 -4.06 21.70 -14.85
N THR A 255 -4.82 20.75 -14.28
CA THR A 255 -6.00 21.03 -13.47
C THR A 255 -6.05 20.18 -12.20
N VAL A 256 -6.75 20.66 -11.18
CA VAL A 256 -6.99 19.92 -9.91
C VAL A 256 -7.68 18.57 -10.18
N GLN A 257 -8.60 18.52 -11.15
CA GLN A 257 -9.31 17.29 -11.48
C GLN A 257 -8.39 16.25 -12.14
N GLN A 258 -7.49 16.69 -13.03
CA GLN A 258 -6.44 15.83 -13.58
C GLN A 258 -5.50 15.34 -12.47
N GLN A 259 -5.09 16.21 -11.56
CA GLN A 259 -4.24 15.84 -10.42
C GLN A 259 -4.91 14.75 -9.56
N ARG A 260 -6.20 14.91 -9.22
CA ARG A 260 -6.95 13.91 -8.45
C ARG A 260 -7.07 12.57 -9.19
N ALA A 261 -7.37 12.60 -10.49
CA ALA A 261 -7.46 11.41 -11.32
C ALA A 261 -6.11 10.67 -11.43
N GLN A 262 -5.03 11.43 -11.60
CA GLN A 262 -3.66 10.90 -11.64
C GLN A 262 -3.28 10.23 -10.31
N VAL A 263 -3.55 10.89 -9.17
CA VAL A 263 -3.27 10.32 -7.84
C VAL A 263 -4.02 9.01 -7.63
N GLY A 264 -5.33 8.97 -7.95
CA GLY A 264 -6.12 7.75 -7.82
C GLY A 264 -5.58 6.60 -8.68
N PHE A 265 -5.21 6.90 -9.92
CA PHE A 265 -4.64 5.90 -10.83
C PHE A 265 -3.23 5.46 -10.40
N SER A 266 -2.37 6.39 -9.97
CA SER A 266 -1.02 6.07 -9.50
C SER A 266 -1.06 5.21 -8.24
N ARG A 267 -1.99 5.48 -7.32
CA ARG A 267 -2.21 4.66 -6.11
C ARG A 267 -2.62 3.21 -6.43
N ARG A 268 -3.32 2.97 -7.55
CA ARG A 268 -3.65 1.60 -8.03
C ARG A 268 -2.45 0.86 -8.60
N LEU A 269 -1.49 1.60 -9.18
CA LEU A 269 -0.26 1.02 -9.74
C LEU A 269 0.89 0.98 -8.71
N GLY A 270 0.74 1.64 -7.56
CA GLY A 270 1.84 1.79 -6.58
C GLY A 270 2.90 2.80 -7.05
N PHE A 271 2.50 3.76 -7.88
CA PHE A 271 3.37 4.86 -8.29
C PHE A 271 3.19 6.05 -7.35
N THR A 272 4.31 6.55 -6.84
CA THR A 272 4.35 7.87 -6.20
C THR A 272 4.68 8.90 -7.29
N LEU A 273 3.85 9.93 -7.40
CA LEU A 273 4.07 11.00 -8.36
C LEU A 273 5.26 11.85 -7.93
N GLY A 274 6.26 11.99 -8.81
CA GLY A 274 7.35 12.93 -8.63
C GLY A 274 6.98 14.30 -9.20
N HIS A 275 7.44 15.39 -8.58
CA HIS A 275 7.36 16.71 -9.19
C HIS A 275 8.32 16.77 -10.40
N THR A 276 7.87 17.41 -11.48
CA THR A 276 8.58 17.54 -12.76
C THR A 276 10.05 17.93 -12.59
N LEU A 277 10.95 17.12 -13.14
CA LEU A 277 12.24 17.65 -13.61
C LEU A 277 11.91 18.44 -14.88
N SER A 278 11.99 19.78 -14.82
CA SER A 278 11.57 20.66 -15.91
C SER A 278 12.22 20.28 -17.26
N PRO A 279 11.48 20.25 -18.39
CA PRO A 279 12.04 20.06 -19.72
C PRO A 279 12.76 21.30 -20.27
N SER A 280 12.81 22.43 -19.55
CA SER A 280 13.49 23.65 -20.02
C SER A 280 15.02 23.55 -20.01
N ALA A 281 15.60 22.42 -19.59
CA ALA A 281 17.01 22.14 -19.77
C ALA A 281 17.19 21.22 -20.97
N THR A 282 17.22 21.81 -22.17
CA THR A 282 18.13 21.37 -23.23
C THR A 282 19.55 21.46 -22.69
N ASN A 283 19.93 20.49 -21.86
CA ASN A 283 21.28 20.02 -21.58
C ASN A 283 21.16 18.96 -20.48
N LEU A 284 21.76 17.81 -20.77
CA LEU A 284 22.08 16.75 -19.84
C LEU A 284 22.62 17.31 -18.50
N ALA A 285 22.33 16.56 -17.43
CA ALA A 285 22.83 16.71 -16.06
C ALA A 285 22.06 17.70 -15.16
N THR A 286 21.02 17.20 -14.49
CA THR A 286 20.70 17.67 -13.13
C THR A 286 21.56 16.90 -12.15
N TRP A 287 22.50 17.61 -11.53
CA TRP A 287 23.58 17.10 -10.69
C TRP A 287 23.04 16.73 -9.31
N GLY A 288 23.02 15.42 -8.99
CA GLY A 288 23.15 14.96 -7.62
C GLY A 288 24.65 14.90 -7.29
N ALA A 289 25.05 15.24 -6.06
CA ALA A 289 26.43 15.47 -5.66
C ALA A 289 27.44 14.31 -5.84
N ASN A 290 27.07 13.18 -6.48
CA ASN A 290 27.88 11.96 -6.64
C ASN A 290 27.64 11.20 -7.98
N GLY A 291 27.60 11.88 -9.14
CA GLY A 291 27.70 11.23 -10.46
C GLY A 291 26.53 11.45 -11.43
N SER A 292 26.74 11.04 -12.69
CA SER A 292 25.78 11.20 -13.80
C SER A 292 24.52 10.34 -13.61
N VAL A 293 23.34 10.87 -14.00
CA VAL A 293 22.07 10.13 -14.07
C VAL A 293 21.64 10.02 -15.53
N LEU A 294 21.27 8.82 -15.98
CA LEU A 294 20.61 8.59 -17.26
C LEU A 294 19.10 8.79 -17.10
N LEU A 295 18.57 9.89 -17.63
CA LEU A 295 17.13 10.11 -17.72
C LEU A 295 16.57 9.46 -19.00
N VAL A 296 15.82 8.39 -18.83
CA VAL A 296 15.14 7.67 -19.92
C VAL A 296 13.76 8.26 -20.11
N ASN A 297 13.59 8.99 -21.21
CA ASN A 297 12.29 9.46 -21.65
C ASN A 297 11.64 8.41 -22.58
N ASP A 298 10.59 7.76 -22.11
CA ASP A 298 9.85 6.74 -22.86
C ASP A 298 8.51 7.26 -23.41
N ARG A 299 8.44 8.57 -23.69
CA ARG A 299 7.25 9.21 -24.27
C ARG A 299 6.88 8.65 -25.64
N TYR A 300 7.87 8.32 -26.47
CA TYR A 300 7.64 7.94 -27.87
C TYR A 300 8.12 6.54 -28.22
N GLN A 301 9.04 5.97 -27.43
CA GLN A 301 9.67 4.68 -27.72
C GLN A 301 9.94 3.93 -26.42
N ALA A 302 9.99 2.60 -26.51
CA ALA A 302 10.37 1.74 -25.41
C ALA A 302 11.82 2.01 -24.95
N PRO A 303 12.14 1.88 -23.64
CA PRO A 303 13.52 1.96 -23.18
C PRO A 303 14.44 0.95 -23.88
N SER A 304 15.62 1.41 -24.32
CA SER A 304 16.63 0.55 -24.94
C SER A 304 17.32 -0.34 -23.90
N VAL A 305 17.07 -1.66 -23.94
CA VAL A 305 17.69 -2.65 -23.04
C VAL A 305 19.23 -2.61 -23.12
N PRO A 306 19.88 -2.53 -24.31
CA PRO A 306 21.32 -2.37 -24.39
C PRO A 306 21.84 -1.11 -23.68
N ALA A 307 21.13 0.02 -23.81
CA ALA A 307 21.52 1.26 -23.13
C ALA A 307 21.38 1.16 -21.61
N LEU A 308 20.31 0.52 -21.11
CA LEU A 308 20.13 0.27 -19.67
C LEU A 308 21.23 -0.64 -19.12
N LYS A 309 21.62 -1.69 -19.85
CA LYS A 309 22.75 -2.57 -19.46
C LYS A 309 24.07 -1.82 -19.42
N ALA A 310 24.33 -0.96 -20.40
CA ALA A 310 25.54 -0.13 -20.43
C ALA A 310 25.57 0.84 -19.23
N ALA A 311 24.46 1.52 -18.94
CA ALA A 311 24.35 2.42 -17.79
C ALA A 311 24.63 1.70 -16.47
N LYS A 312 24.02 0.52 -16.27
CA LYS A 312 24.29 -0.34 -15.10
C LYS A 312 25.77 -0.72 -15.00
N ALA A 313 26.38 -1.19 -16.09
CA ALA A 313 27.78 -1.59 -16.12
C ALA A 313 28.74 -0.42 -15.79
N SER A 314 28.35 0.80 -16.14
CA SER A 314 29.09 2.04 -15.83
C SER A 314 28.76 2.64 -14.46
N GLY A 315 27.90 2.02 -13.65
CA GLY A 315 27.48 2.55 -12.34
C GLY A 315 26.62 3.82 -12.41
N VAL A 316 26.12 4.18 -13.59
CA VAL A 316 25.26 5.36 -13.81
C VAL A 316 23.87 5.06 -13.29
N LYS A 317 23.32 5.94 -12.44
CA LYS A 317 21.94 5.79 -11.94
C LYS A 317 20.92 6.10 -13.04
N ILE A 318 19.79 5.42 -13.03
CA ILE A 318 18.77 5.50 -14.07
C ILE A 318 17.49 6.11 -13.51
N ALA A 319 16.92 7.08 -14.21
CA ALA A 319 15.63 7.68 -13.89
C ALA A 319 14.69 7.53 -15.10
N PHE A 320 13.41 7.25 -14.87
CA PHE A 320 12.41 7.16 -15.93
C PHE A 320 11.49 8.38 -15.90
N SER A 321 11.21 8.91 -17.08
CA SER A 321 10.31 10.05 -17.27
C SER A 321 9.28 9.73 -18.34
N SER A 322 8.03 10.05 -18.05
CA SER A 322 6.94 10.02 -19.03
C SER A 322 6.97 11.22 -19.99
N GLY A 323 7.89 12.18 -19.80
CA GLY A 323 8.15 13.25 -20.75
C GLY A 323 7.04 14.30 -20.86
N GLY A 324 6.34 14.62 -19.77
CA GLY A 324 5.33 15.68 -19.74
C GLY A 324 3.93 15.22 -20.13
N VAL A 325 3.65 13.91 -20.15
CA VAL A 325 2.28 13.42 -20.37
C VAL A 325 1.40 13.73 -19.17
N THR A 326 0.09 13.73 -19.40
CA THR A 326 -0.89 14.06 -18.37
C THR A 326 -1.50 12.85 -17.69
N ARG A 327 -1.13 11.62 -18.08
CA ARG A 327 -1.63 10.37 -17.50
C ARG A 327 -0.59 9.27 -17.61
N LEU A 328 -0.50 8.41 -16.60
CA LEU A 328 0.25 7.16 -16.71
C LEU A 328 -0.46 6.21 -17.66
N ASP A 329 0.30 5.65 -18.60
CA ASP A 329 -0.17 4.73 -19.63
C ASP A 329 0.23 3.29 -19.22
N PRO A 330 -0.74 2.39 -18.94
CA PRO A 330 -0.45 1.02 -18.50
C PRO A 330 0.49 0.24 -19.43
N GLU A 331 0.34 0.38 -20.75
CA GLU A 331 1.15 -0.37 -21.72
C GLU A 331 2.60 0.12 -21.74
N ARG A 332 2.79 1.44 -21.57
CA ARG A 332 4.11 2.04 -21.42
C ARG A 332 4.76 1.64 -20.11
N VAL A 333 4.02 1.65 -19.00
CA VAL A 333 4.51 1.15 -17.71
C VAL A 333 4.93 -0.30 -17.86
N LYS A 334 4.11 -1.16 -18.45
CA LYS A 334 4.44 -2.57 -18.70
C LYS A 334 5.73 -2.71 -19.51
N THR A 335 5.84 -1.97 -20.62
CA THR A 335 7.03 -1.99 -21.49
C THR A 335 8.30 -1.54 -20.74
N ARG A 336 8.18 -0.49 -19.92
CA ARG A 336 9.26 0.00 -19.05
C ARG A 336 9.70 -1.07 -18.05
N LEU A 337 8.76 -1.71 -17.35
CA LEU A 337 9.06 -2.76 -16.38
C LEU A 337 9.72 -3.97 -17.04
N LYS A 338 9.27 -4.38 -18.23
CA LYS A 338 9.92 -5.43 -19.02
C LYS A 338 11.36 -5.06 -19.38
N ALA A 339 11.61 -3.82 -19.79
CA ALA A 339 12.96 -3.37 -20.10
C ALA A 339 13.88 -3.34 -18.86
N ILE A 340 13.37 -2.91 -17.70
CA ILE A 340 14.08 -2.97 -16.40
C ILE A 340 14.48 -4.42 -16.09
N THR A 341 13.54 -5.36 -16.20
CA THR A 341 13.79 -6.79 -15.96
C THR A 341 14.81 -7.36 -16.96
N ALA A 342 14.66 -7.10 -18.26
CA ALA A 342 15.54 -7.61 -19.31
C ALA A 342 16.97 -7.04 -19.23
N ALA A 343 17.12 -5.82 -18.72
CA ALA A 343 18.41 -5.20 -18.42
C ALA A 343 19.03 -5.72 -17.12
N GLY A 344 18.28 -6.49 -16.31
CA GLY A 344 18.75 -7.02 -15.04
C GLY A 344 18.99 -5.93 -14.01
N LEU A 345 18.28 -4.81 -14.08
CA LEU A 345 18.42 -3.73 -13.09
C LEU A 345 17.92 -4.20 -11.72
N SER A 346 18.43 -3.57 -10.68
CA SER A 346 18.00 -3.67 -9.28
C SER A 346 17.50 -2.30 -8.79
N TRP A 347 16.86 -2.26 -7.63
CA TRP A 347 16.44 -1.00 -7.00
C TRP A 347 17.60 -0.03 -6.78
N GLN A 348 18.83 -0.53 -6.62
CA GLN A 348 20.03 0.30 -6.45
C GLN A 348 20.45 0.98 -7.75
N ASP A 349 20.11 0.45 -8.91
CA ASP A 349 20.46 1.03 -10.20
C ASP A 349 19.58 2.25 -10.52
N LEU A 350 18.43 2.38 -9.85
CA LEU A 350 17.54 3.51 -10.05
C LEU A 350 17.95 4.71 -9.20
N TRP A 351 17.85 5.88 -9.82
CA TRP A 351 17.90 7.14 -9.10
C TRP A 351 16.56 7.36 -8.39
N CYS A 352 16.62 7.73 -7.11
CA CYS A 352 15.48 8.18 -6.32
C CYS A 352 15.81 9.58 -5.78
N PRO A 353 14.91 10.57 -5.94
CA PRO A 353 15.12 11.94 -5.49
C PRO A 353 15.24 12.09 -3.97
#